data_AF-A0A7V5E313-F1
#
_entry.id   AF-A0A7V5E313-F1
#
_cell.length_a   1.000
_cell.length_b   1.000
_cell.length_c   1.000
_cell.angle_alpha   90.00
_cell.angle_beta   90.00
_cell.angle_gamma   90.00
#
_symmetry.space_group_name_H-M   'P 1'
#
loop_
_entity.id
_entity.type
_entity.pdbx_description
1 polymer ?
#
loop_
_entity_poly.entity_id
_entity_poly.type
_entity_poly.pdbx_seq_one_letter_code
_entity_poly.pdbx_strand_id
1 'polypeptide(L)'
;MLCASIPTISTPKEVSLPFYADPSEVEKLLREFGVEEIPGELLFRHDAFWLTTAKEMPKGVKIHAVGIRLVRVQKIGLKPTSFGLMFLGPRIKNRRVELTREELRELLLGHPLRKPGLPQGYVALSLEGEVLGCGEVRGEVLRCQIPRARRQELLIVLAQEGAVISSAGKMAVKEEKVETPEDVLKGAILLEERGKAFYEHAALSAQNPGVKEIFSILAREEERHKEYLAKAFAEFVRTGKVTLTSQPVDVTAAVLTPEIKKEIEAAGFEAAAIYAGMALEEKAVAFYAEKAKTAPHELAKLYESLAKWEQSHLDLLAALDEELRQRVWHERGFWPF
;
A
#
# COMPACT_ATOMS: atom_id res chain seq x y z
N MET A 1 21.07 19.91 -31.26
CA MET A 1 20.42 18.69 -30.74
C MET A 1 19.01 19.06 -30.34
N LEU A 2 18.00 18.52 -31.04
CA LEU A 2 16.59 18.69 -30.66
C LEU A 2 16.39 17.97 -29.33
N CYS A 3 16.04 18.70 -28.25
CA CYS A 3 15.53 18.06 -27.04
C CYS A 3 14.29 17.28 -27.43
N ALA A 4 14.28 15.96 -27.23
CA ALA A 4 13.07 15.18 -27.36
C ALA A 4 12.04 15.73 -26.35
N SER A 5 10.92 16.24 -26.85
CA SER A 5 9.77 16.62 -26.03
C SER A 5 9.07 15.36 -25.53
N ILE A 6 8.42 15.45 -24.38
CA ILE A 6 7.69 14.31 -23.82
C ILE A 6 6.45 14.06 -24.69
N PRO A 7 6.30 12.86 -25.25
CA PRO A 7 5.16 12.56 -26.11
C PRO A 7 3.85 12.65 -25.31
N THR A 8 2.84 13.29 -25.88
CA THR A 8 1.57 13.62 -25.23
C THR A 8 0.42 13.06 -26.06
N ILE A 9 -0.41 12.19 -25.47
CA ILE A 9 -1.48 11.49 -26.20
C ILE A 9 -2.68 12.40 -26.45
N SER A 10 -3.03 13.29 -25.52
CA SER A 10 -4.24 14.11 -25.62
C SER A 10 -4.45 14.98 -24.38
N THR A 11 -4.73 16.27 -24.60
CA THR A 11 -5.61 17.05 -23.71
C THR A 11 -7.00 17.05 -24.36
N PRO A 12 -8.09 16.71 -23.63
CA PRO A 12 -9.42 16.76 -24.23
C PRO A 12 -9.72 18.18 -24.73
N LYS A 13 -10.23 18.32 -25.96
CA LYS A 13 -10.47 19.61 -26.64
C LYS A 13 -11.41 20.58 -25.91
N GLU A 14 -12.04 20.14 -24.82
CA GLU A 14 -13.05 20.88 -24.05
C GLU A 14 -12.63 21.13 -22.58
N VAL A 15 -11.42 20.73 -22.17
CA VAL A 15 -10.94 20.96 -20.80
C VAL A 15 -10.06 22.21 -20.76
N SER A 16 -10.60 23.28 -20.16
CA SER A 16 -9.83 24.46 -19.77
C SER A 16 -8.88 24.08 -18.64
N LEU A 17 -7.61 23.86 -18.98
CA LEU A 17 -6.54 23.69 -18.00
C LEU A 17 -6.15 25.08 -17.44
N PRO A 18 -5.86 25.20 -16.13
CA PRO A 18 -5.15 26.36 -15.62
C PRO A 18 -3.84 26.57 -16.41
N PHE A 19 -3.42 27.82 -16.65
CA PHE A 19 -2.22 28.11 -17.47
C PHE A 19 -0.94 27.39 -16.97
N TYR A 20 -0.86 27.09 -15.68
CA TYR A 20 0.26 26.36 -15.05
C TYR A 20 0.15 24.82 -15.12
N ALA A 21 -0.90 24.29 -15.77
CA ALA A 21 -1.22 22.88 -15.88
C ALA A 21 -1.19 22.40 -17.34
N ASP A 22 -0.23 22.91 -18.10
CA ASP A 22 0.08 22.49 -19.47
C ASP A 22 1.15 21.38 -19.48
N PRO A 23 1.14 20.42 -20.43
CA PRO A 23 2.22 19.45 -20.59
C PRO A 23 3.64 20.04 -20.56
N SER A 24 3.85 21.25 -21.09
CA SER A 24 5.17 21.89 -21.04
C SER A 24 5.63 22.24 -19.62
N GLU A 25 4.71 22.54 -18.69
CA GLU A 25 5.04 22.77 -17.28
C GLU A 25 5.37 21.45 -16.56
N VAL A 26 4.76 20.34 -16.97
CA VAL A 26 5.12 19.00 -16.50
C VAL A 26 6.52 18.63 -16.98
N GLU A 27 6.84 18.91 -18.25
CA GLU A 27 8.21 18.72 -18.77
C GLU A 27 9.24 19.54 -18.00
N LYS A 28 8.95 20.82 -17.74
CA LYS A 28 9.83 21.68 -16.93
C LYS A 28 10.05 21.09 -15.55
N LEU A 29 8.99 20.68 -14.87
CA LEU A 29 9.09 20.01 -13.57
C LEU A 29 9.96 18.75 -13.64
N LEU A 30 9.78 17.89 -14.66
CA LEU A 30 10.59 16.67 -14.80
C LEU A 30 12.07 16.97 -15.09
N ARG A 31 12.36 18.00 -15.89
CA ARG A 31 13.72 18.47 -16.15
C ARG A 31 14.40 18.99 -14.89
N GLU A 32 13.66 19.58 -13.96
CA GLU A 32 14.19 19.96 -12.66
C GLU A 32 14.69 18.76 -11.84
N PHE A 33 14.07 17.58 -12.00
CA PHE A 33 14.56 16.29 -11.45
C PHE A 33 15.65 15.64 -12.31
N GLY A 34 16.08 16.28 -13.40
CA GLY A 34 17.07 15.75 -14.34
C GLY A 34 16.54 14.59 -15.19
N VAL A 35 15.22 14.46 -15.30
CA VAL A 35 14.56 13.45 -16.14
C VAL A 35 14.43 14.01 -17.55
N GLU A 36 15.15 13.40 -18.50
CA GLU A 36 15.21 13.84 -19.90
C GLU A 36 14.16 13.13 -20.77
N GLU A 37 13.80 11.90 -20.42
CA GLU A 37 12.86 11.05 -21.16
C GLU A 37 12.00 10.20 -20.20
N ILE A 38 10.77 9.89 -20.62
CA ILE A 38 9.86 9.02 -19.89
C ILE A 38 9.40 7.85 -20.77
N PRO A 39 9.17 6.64 -20.19
CA PRO A 39 8.86 5.43 -20.96
C PRO A 39 7.35 5.34 -21.28
N GLY A 40 6.83 6.30 -22.02
CA GLY A 40 5.42 6.37 -22.39
C GLY A 40 5.01 7.80 -22.65
N GLU A 41 3.71 8.03 -22.61
CA GLU A 41 3.13 9.32 -22.97
C GLU A 41 2.33 9.91 -21.80
N LEU A 42 2.18 11.23 -21.80
CA LEU A 42 1.37 11.93 -20.80
C LEU A 42 -0.09 12.00 -21.24
N LEU A 43 -0.98 11.67 -20.31
CA LEU A 43 -2.43 11.79 -20.43
C LEU A 43 -2.97 12.59 -19.24
N PHE A 44 -3.68 13.69 -19.51
CA PHE A 44 -4.36 14.45 -18.46
C PHE A 44 -5.74 13.87 -18.15
N ARG A 45 -5.98 13.52 -16.87
CA ARG A 45 -7.28 13.01 -16.40
C ARG A 45 -7.41 13.18 -14.89
N HIS A 46 -8.58 13.66 -14.43
CA HIS A 46 -8.90 13.85 -13.00
C HIS A 46 -7.81 14.61 -12.23
N ASP A 47 -7.51 15.84 -12.67
CA ASP A 47 -6.52 16.74 -12.04
C ASP A 47 -5.12 16.15 -11.92
N ALA A 48 -4.74 15.28 -12.86
CA ALA A 48 -3.42 14.69 -12.87
C ALA A 48 -2.96 14.34 -14.28
N PHE A 49 -1.65 14.41 -14.46
CA PHE A 49 -0.94 13.84 -15.59
C PHE A 49 -0.52 12.42 -15.25
N TRP A 50 -0.97 11.49 -16.08
CA TRP A 50 -0.69 10.07 -15.99
C TRP A 50 0.33 9.69 -17.06
N LEU A 51 1.33 8.92 -16.67
CA LEU A 51 2.19 8.20 -17.60
C LEU A 51 1.50 6.92 -18.02
N THR A 52 1.33 6.73 -19.32
CA THR A 52 0.67 5.57 -19.91
C THR A 52 1.38 5.07 -21.16
N THR A 53 1.19 3.79 -21.45
CA THR A 53 1.57 3.16 -22.72
C THR A 53 0.35 2.78 -23.56
N ALA A 54 -0.86 3.05 -23.05
CA ALA A 54 -2.10 2.73 -23.72
C ALA A 54 -2.31 3.67 -24.90
N LYS A 55 -2.39 3.09 -26.11
CA LYS A 55 -2.58 3.84 -27.36
C LYS A 55 -3.99 4.41 -27.50
N GLU A 56 -4.97 3.73 -26.92
CA GLU A 56 -6.39 4.10 -26.99
C GLU A 56 -7.09 3.81 -25.65
N MET A 57 -8.11 4.61 -25.33
CA MET A 57 -8.93 4.41 -24.14
C MET A 57 -10.19 3.61 -24.47
N PRO A 58 -10.53 2.56 -23.71
CA PRO A 58 -11.75 1.79 -23.92
C PRO A 58 -12.99 2.68 -23.76
N LYS A 59 -13.90 2.63 -24.75
CA LYS A 59 -15.17 3.36 -24.73
C LYS A 59 -16.22 2.59 -23.93
N GLY A 60 -17.06 3.30 -23.17
CA GLY A 60 -18.19 2.70 -22.46
C GLY A 60 -17.84 1.95 -21.16
N VAL A 61 -16.59 2.03 -20.69
CA VAL A 61 -16.14 1.41 -19.43
C VAL A 61 -15.66 2.50 -18.46
N LYS A 62 -15.99 2.36 -17.17
CA LYS A 62 -15.51 3.26 -16.13
C LYS A 62 -14.02 3.02 -15.90
N ILE A 63 -13.18 3.98 -16.29
CA ILE A 63 -11.72 3.87 -16.15
C ILE A 63 -11.27 4.49 -14.82
N HIS A 64 -10.78 3.64 -13.92
CA HIS A 64 -10.28 4.03 -12.58
C HIS A 64 -8.81 4.47 -12.59
N ALA A 65 -7.97 3.83 -13.42
CA ALA A 65 -6.58 4.17 -13.62
C ALA A 65 -6.20 3.97 -15.10
N VAL A 66 -5.37 4.87 -15.62
CA VAL A 66 -4.89 4.85 -17.01
C VAL A 66 -3.38 4.61 -17.10
N GLY A 67 -2.74 4.30 -15.96
CA GLY A 67 -1.30 4.13 -15.84
C GLY A 67 -0.80 4.63 -14.48
N ILE A 68 0.42 5.18 -14.46
CA ILE A 68 1.03 5.73 -13.24
C ILE A 68 0.74 7.21 -13.17
N ARG A 69 0.10 7.66 -12.09
CA ARG A 69 -0.11 9.09 -11.86
C ARG A 69 1.23 9.77 -11.61
N LEU A 70 1.74 10.53 -12.56
CA LEU A 70 3.08 11.12 -12.49
C LEU A 70 3.08 12.43 -11.70
N VAL A 71 2.13 13.32 -12.03
CA VAL A 71 2.03 14.67 -11.47
C VAL A 71 0.56 15.00 -11.20
N ARG A 72 0.27 15.58 -10.04
CA ARG A 72 -1.06 16.14 -9.73
C ARG A 72 -1.07 17.64 -9.96
N VAL A 73 -2.16 18.11 -10.55
CA VAL A 73 -2.50 19.53 -10.61
C VAL A 73 -3.17 19.89 -9.31
N GLN A 74 -2.59 20.83 -8.57
CA GLN A 74 -3.18 21.36 -7.35
C GLN A 74 -3.70 22.78 -7.61
N LYS A 75 -4.41 23.35 -6.63
CA LYS A 75 -4.85 24.76 -6.68
C LYS A 75 -3.70 25.74 -6.93
N ILE A 76 -2.49 25.36 -6.52
CA ILE A 76 -1.27 26.18 -6.63
C ILE A 76 -0.16 25.28 -7.19
N GLY A 77 -0.14 25.13 -8.52
CA GLY A 77 0.95 24.48 -9.25
C GLY A 77 0.88 22.95 -9.35
N LEU A 78 1.99 22.39 -9.82
CA LEU A 78 2.15 20.97 -10.09
C LEU A 78 2.87 20.28 -8.93
N LYS A 79 2.35 19.12 -8.51
CA LYS A 79 2.96 18.28 -7.47
C LYS A 79 3.32 16.91 -8.03
N PRO A 80 4.62 16.52 -8.07
CA PRO A 80 4.99 15.15 -8.43
C PRO A 80 4.43 14.19 -7.38
N THR A 81 3.90 13.06 -7.82
CA THR A 81 3.38 12.04 -6.91
C THR A 81 4.52 11.17 -6.37
N SER A 82 4.33 10.56 -5.20
CA SER A 82 5.33 9.62 -4.66
C SER A 82 5.55 8.43 -5.59
N PHE A 83 4.48 7.81 -6.12
CA PHE A 83 4.59 6.70 -7.07
C PHE A 83 5.23 7.11 -8.40
N GLY A 84 4.97 8.32 -8.88
CA GLY A 84 5.62 8.87 -10.07
C GLY A 84 7.13 8.99 -9.88
N LEU A 85 7.56 9.55 -8.75
CA LEU A 85 8.99 9.67 -8.42
C LEU A 85 9.66 8.32 -8.20
N MET A 86 8.99 7.38 -7.52
CA MET A 86 9.50 6.00 -7.35
C MET A 86 9.72 5.32 -8.71
N PHE A 87 8.73 5.40 -9.60
CA PHE A 87 8.83 4.81 -10.93
C PHE A 87 9.95 5.44 -11.77
N LEU A 88 10.13 6.76 -11.66
CA LEU A 88 11.21 7.48 -12.33
C LEU A 88 12.57 7.32 -11.64
N GLY A 89 12.67 6.65 -10.48
CA GLY A 89 13.85 6.61 -9.62
C GLY A 89 15.20 6.48 -10.34
N PRO A 90 15.38 5.46 -11.22
CA PRO A 90 16.63 5.29 -11.97
C PRO A 90 16.97 6.43 -12.95
N ARG A 91 16.00 7.27 -13.30
CA ARG A 91 16.12 8.39 -14.24
C ARG A 91 16.24 9.75 -13.53
N ILE A 92 16.06 9.80 -12.21
CA ILE A 92 16.18 11.05 -11.43
C ILE A 92 17.66 11.34 -11.19
N LYS A 93 18.19 12.38 -11.84
CA LYS A 93 19.59 12.82 -11.73
C LYS A 93 19.76 13.99 -10.76
N ASN A 94 18.71 14.78 -10.53
CA ASN A 94 18.71 15.99 -9.70
C ASN A 94 17.62 15.94 -8.62
N ARG A 95 17.69 16.85 -7.63
CA ARG A 95 16.68 17.01 -6.57
C ARG A 95 16.40 15.73 -5.78
N ARG A 96 17.39 14.85 -5.69
CA ARG A 96 17.39 13.65 -4.87
C ARG A 96 17.94 13.99 -3.48
N VAL A 97 17.24 13.56 -2.44
CA VAL A 97 17.67 13.74 -1.05
C VAL A 97 17.83 12.36 -0.42
N GLU A 98 19.09 11.97 -0.25
CA GLU A 98 19.45 10.77 0.49
C GLU A 98 19.23 11.02 1.99
N LEU A 99 18.49 10.11 2.62
CA LEU A 99 18.13 10.16 4.03
C LEU A 99 18.82 9.02 4.76
N THR A 100 19.18 9.27 6.01
CA THR A 100 19.41 8.19 6.97
C THR A 100 18.08 7.52 7.35
N ARG A 101 18.14 6.33 7.94
CA ARG A 101 16.96 5.61 8.42
C ARG A 101 16.21 6.41 9.49
N GLU A 102 16.94 7.07 10.37
CA GLU A 102 16.41 7.95 11.42
C GLU A 102 15.72 9.17 10.82
N GLU A 103 16.36 9.86 9.88
CA GLU A 103 15.75 11.01 9.19
C GLU A 103 14.48 10.60 8.43
N LEU A 104 14.50 9.46 7.75
CA LEU A 104 13.31 8.93 7.09
C LEU A 104 12.21 8.65 8.10
N ARG A 105 12.50 7.99 9.22
CA ARG A 105 11.54 7.72 10.30
C ARG A 105 10.87 9.00 10.78
N GLU A 106 11.64 10.04 11.08
CA GLU A 106 11.11 11.33 11.55
C GLU A 106 10.18 11.98 10.51
N LEU A 107 10.59 12.00 9.24
CA LEU A 107 9.75 12.50 8.16
C LEU A 107 8.45 11.69 7.99
N LEU A 108 8.52 10.37 8.12
CA LEU A 108 7.34 9.50 8.01
C LEU A 108 6.37 9.70 9.19
N LEU A 109 6.89 9.95 10.40
CA LEU A 109 6.09 10.36 11.56
C LEU A 109 5.49 11.77 11.40
N GLY A 110 6.00 12.55 10.45
CA GLY A 110 5.52 13.90 10.15
C GLY A 110 6.31 15.01 10.82
N HIS A 111 7.46 14.69 11.39
CA HIS A 111 8.38 15.65 11.95
C HIS A 111 9.24 16.25 10.82
N PRO A 112 9.15 17.58 10.56
CA PRO A 112 9.99 18.22 9.56
C PRO A 112 11.46 18.20 9.97
N LEU A 113 12.35 18.07 9.00
CA LEU A 113 13.80 18.11 9.24
C LEU A 113 14.39 19.46 8.82
N ARG A 114 15.29 20.00 9.63
CA ARG A 114 16.11 21.15 9.22
C ARG A 114 17.32 20.63 8.42
N LYS A 115 17.35 20.94 7.13
CA LYS A 115 18.39 20.48 6.19
C LYS A 115 18.75 21.63 5.23
N PRO A 116 19.64 22.55 5.64
CA PRO A 116 20.03 23.70 4.82
C PRO A 116 20.77 23.28 3.55
N GLY A 117 20.73 24.12 2.52
CA GLY A 117 21.41 23.87 1.24
C GLY A 117 20.68 22.96 0.25
N LEU A 118 19.49 22.46 0.60
CA LEU A 118 18.66 21.71 -0.33
C LEU A 118 17.95 22.64 -1.35
N PRO A 119 17.71 22.16 -2.59
CA PRO A 119 16.98 22.93 -3.60
C PRO A 119 15.54 23.18 -3.16
N GLN A 120 15.04 24.40 -3.36
CA GLN A 120 13.66 24.77 -2.98
C GLN A 120 12.62 24.03 -3.82
N GLY A 121 11.49 23.68 -3.21
CA GLY A 121 10.38 22.98 -3.88
C GLY A 121 10.43 21.47 -3.68
N TYR A 122 9.85 20.73 -4.62
CA TYR A 122 9.74 19.27 -4.51
C TYR A 122 11.08 18.56 -4.72
N VAL A 123 11.27 17.47 -3.96
CA VAL A 123 12.44 16.60 -3.99
C VAL A 123 12.04 15.12 -3.93
N ALA A 124 12.90 14.24 -4.42
CA ALA A 124 12.75 12.79 -4.31
C ALA A 124 13.49 12.32 -3.06
N LEU A 125 12.73 11.79 -2.10
CA LEU A 125 13.29 11.21 -0.87
C LEU A 125 13.84 9.83 -1.18
N SER A 126 15.07 9.56 -0.74
CA SER A 126 15.76 8.31 -0.98
C SER A 126 16.37 7.72 0.27
N LEU A 127 16.46 6.39 0.27
CA LEU A 127 17.18 5.61 1.27
C LEU A 127 17.93 4.49 0.54
N GLU A 128 19.21 4.35 0.83
CA GLU A 128 20.09 3.33 0.27
C GLU A 128 20.09 3.32 -1.27
N GLY A 129 20.01 4.51 -1.87
CA GLY A 129 20.00 4.63 -3.32
C GLY A 129 18.68 4.23 -4.00
N GLU A 130 17.61 3.99 -3.24
CA GLU A 130 16.25 3.79 -3.74
C GLU A 130 15.34 5.01 -3.50
N VAL A 131 14.46 5.34 -4.44
CA VAL A 131 13.50 6.45 -4.27
C VAL A 131 12.24 5.94 -3.59
N LEU A 132 11.85 6.57 -2.48
CA LEU A 132 10.71 6.14 -1.66
C LEU A 132 9.48 7.04 -1.83
N GLY A 133 9.66 8.29 -2.26
CA GLY A 133 8.55 9.18 -2.51
C GLY A 133 8.89 10.66 -2.53
N CYS A 134 7.85 11.48 -2.34
CA CYS A 134 7.92 12.93 -2.51
C CYS A 134 8.22 13.62 -1.18
N GLY A 135 9.14 14.58 -1.21
CA GLY A 135 9.38 15.56 -0.15
C GLY A 135 9.24 16.98 -0.70
N GLU A 136 9.18 17.96 0.20
CA GLU A 136 9.15 19.38 -0.16
C GLU A 136 10.06 20.18 0.77
N VAL A 137 10.92 21.00 0.16
CA VAL A 137 11.81 21.93 0.84
C VAL A 137 11.22 23.33 0.77
N ARG A 138 11.07 23.96 1.93
CA ARG A 138 10.73 25.40 2.04
C ARG A 138 11.68 26.05 3.03
N GLY A 139 12.48 27.00 2.55
CA GLY A 139 13.61 27.55 3.32
C GLY A 139 14.61 26.44 3.63
N GLU A 140 14.94 26.25 4.91
CA GLU A 140 15.83 25.18 5.38
C GLU A 140 15.08 23.93 5.87
N VAL A 141 13.76 23.84 5.65
CA VAL A 141 12.92 22.80 6.22
C VAL A 141 12.44 21.83 5.15
N LEU A 142 12.80 20.55 5.32
CA LEU A 142 12.32 19.42 4.54
C LEU A 142 11.08 18.81 5.19
N ARG A 143 10.01 18.62 4.40
CA ARG A 143 8.76 17.97 4.82
C ARG A 143 8.47 16.75 3.97
N CYS A 144 7.87 15.75 4.59
CA CYS A 144 7.35 14.58 3.90
C CYS A 144 6.06 14.93 3.14
N GLN A 145 5.97 14.55 1.88
CA GLN A 145 4.78 14.71 1.04
C GLN A 145 4.17 13.35 0.62
N ILE A 146 4.67 12.25 1.21
CA ILE A 146 4.15 10.89 1.06
C ILE A 146 2.77 10.81 1.75
N PRO A 147 1.73 10.22 1.12
CA PRO A 147 0.42 10.07 1.72
C PRO A 147 0.46 9.34 3.08
N ARG A 148 -0.41 9.74 4.02
CA ARG A 148 -0.40 9.21 5.40
C ARG A 148 -0.45 7.68 5.46
N ALA A 149 -1.29 7.04 4.65
CA ALA A 149 -1.38 5.58 4.57
C ALA A 149 -0.03 4.95 4.18
N ARG A 150 0.58 5.44 3.10
CA ARG A 150 1.89 4.98 2.64
C ARG A 150 3.01 5.25 3.66
N ARG A 151 2.92 6.32 4.45
CA ARG A 151 3.90 6.55 5.53
C ARG A 151 3.81 5.48 6.61
N GLN A 152 2.61 5.04 6.95
CA GLN A 152 2.40 3.97 7.92
C GLN A 152 3.00 2.65 7.44
N GLU A 153 2.78 2.29 6.16
CA GLU A 153 3.40 1.11 5.53
C GLU A 153 4.93 1.17 5.62
N LEU A 154 5.52 2.31 5.25
CA LEU A 154 6.99 2.49 5.28
C LEU A 154 7.54 2.45 6.71
N LEU A 155 6.81 2.97 7.71
CA LEU A 155 7.19 2.87 9.12
C LEU A 155 7.20 1.43 9.63
N ILE A 156 6.23 0.62 9.22
CA ILE A 156 6.16 -0.81 9.56
C ILE A 156 7.38 -1.54 8.97
N VAL A 157 7.67 -1.32 7.68
CA VAL A 157 8.83 -1.93 7.01
C VAL A 157 10.14 -1.50 7.68
N LEU A 158 10.29 -0.20 7.95
CA LEU A 158 11.50 0.34 8.59
C LEU A 158 11.71 -0.21 10.01
N ALA A 159 10.63 -0.45 10.76
CA ALA A 159 10.69 -1.08 12.08
C ALA A 159 11.06 -2.58 11.99
N GLN A 160 10.57 -3.30 10.99
CA GLN A 160 10.90 -4.70 10.75
C GLN A 160 12.37 -4.86 10.35
N GLU A 161 12.89 -3.98 9.49
CA GLU A 161 14.32 -3.98 9.13
C GLU A 161 15.21 -3.61 10.30
N GLY A 162 14.83 -2.65 11.15
CA GLY A 162 15.57 -2.34 12.38
C GLY A 162 15.62 -3.52 13.37
N ALA A 163 14.53 -4.30 13.47
CA ALA A 163 14.51 -5.54 14.25
C ALA A 163 15.40 -6.64 13.64
N VAL A 164 15.49 -6.70 12.31
CA VAL A 164 16.39 -7.61 11.59
C VAL A 164 17.85 -7.18 11.73
N ILE A 165 18.17 -5.88 11.70
CA ILE A 165 19.54 -5.36 11.85
C ILE A 165 20.03 -5.46 13.31
N SER A 166 19.16 -5.16 14.28
CA SER A 166 19.47 -5.33 15.72
C SER A 166 19.63 -6.80 16.13
N SER A 167 18.96 -7.73 15.43
CA SER A 167 19.20 -9.17 15.58
C SER A 167 20.42 -9.65 14.76
N ALA A 168 20.75 -9.01 13.63
CA ALA A 168 21.95 -9.27 12.83
C ALA A 168 23.25 -8.84 13.51
N GLY A 169 23.22 -7.83 14.40
CA GLY A 169 24.35 -7.46 15.26
C GLY A 169 24.78 -8.58 16.25
N LYS A 170 23.98 -9.64 16.38
CA LYS A 170 24.32 -10.88 17.11
C LYS A 170 24.50 -12.10 16.22
N MET A 171 24.62 -11.93 14.90
CA MET A 171 24.73 -13.06 13.99
C MET A 171 26.01 -12.96 13.16
N ALA A 172 27.01 -13.70 13.62
CA ALA A 172 28.03 -14.23 12.74
C ALA A 172 27.38 -14.85 11.49
N VAL A 173 28.01 -14.61 10.34
CA VAL A 173 27.89 -15.30 9.04
C VAL A 173 26.81 -16.39 9.04
N LYS A 174 25.63 -16.10 8.49
CA LYS A 174 24.54 -17.07 8.42
C LYS A 174 24.72 -17.95 7.17
N GLU A 175 25.13 -19.18 7.39
CA GLU A 175 24.82 -20.30 6.49
C GLU A 175 23.31 -20.32 6.21
N GLU A 176 22.91 -20.76 5.00
CA GLU A 176 21.52 -21.02 4.63
C GLU A 176 20.91 -22.02 5.62
N LYS A 177 20.24 -21.51 6.65
CA LYS A 177 19.51 -22.34 7.58
C LYS A 177 18.23 -22.80 6.89
N VAL A 178 18.18 -24.08 6.53
CA VAL A 178 16.96 -24.75 6.05
C VAL A 178 15.83 -24.46 7.06
N GLU A 179 14.80 -23.75 6.60
CA GLU A 179 13.65 -23.37 7.44
C GLU A 179 12.85 -24.64 7.78
N THR A 180 12.71 -24.93 9.06
CA THR A 180 12.01 -26.14 9.53
C THR A 180 10.50 -25.94 9.52
N PRO A 181 9.68 -27.01 9.39
CA PRO A 181 8.23 -26.90 9.50
C PRO A 181 7.77 -26.21 10.81
N GLU A 182 8.50 -26.43 11.91
CA GLU A 182 8.27 -25.76 13.19
C GLU A 182 8.53 -24.25 13.13
N ASP A 183 9.56 -23.82 12.41
CA ASP A 183 9.85 -22.40 12.21
C ASP A 183 8.74 -21.73 11.39
N VAL A 184 8.24 -22.40 10.35
CA VAL A 184 7.11 -21.90 9.53
C VAL A 184 5.83 -21.77 10.37
N LEU A 185 5.48 -22.78 11.17
CA LEU A 185 4.30 -22.74 12.04
C LEU A 185 4.37 -21.62 13.09
N LYS A 186 5.54 -21.40 13.69
CA LYS A 186 5.75 -20.26 14.61
C LYS A 186 5.59 -18.92 13.89
N GLY A 187 6.12 -18.84 12.65
CA GLY A 187 5.95 -17.68 11.79
C GLY A 187 4.47 -17.38 11.49
N ALA A 188 3.70 -18.42 11.17
CA ALA A 188 2.26 -18.34 10.93
C ALA A 188 1.50 -17.85 12.17
N ILE A 189 1.75 -18.43 13.36
CA ILE A 189 1.11 -17.98 14.62
C ILE A 189 1.40 -16.49 14.88
N LEU A 190 2.64 -16.05 14.62
CA LEU A 190 3.03 -14.65 14.80
C LEU A 190 2.41 -13.72 13.74
N LEU A 191 2.14 -14.23 12.54
CA LEU A 191 1.42 -13.50 11.50
C LEU A 191 -0.01 -13.20 11.97
N GLU A 192 -0.74 -14.21 12.44
CA GLU A 192 -2.14 -14.02 12.89
C GLU A 192 -2.23 -13.17 14.15
N GLU A 193 -1.28 -13.31 15.08
CA GLU A 193 -1.22 -12.44 16.27
C GLU A 193 -1.07 -10.96 15.87
N ARG A 194 -0.30 -10.67 14.81
CA ARG A 194 -0.14 -9.31 14.29
C ARG A 194 -1.39 -8.85 13.53
N GLY A 195 -2.01 -9.72 12.73
CA GLY A 195 -3.27 -9.45 12.05
C GLY A 195 -4.36 -9.09 13.06
N LYS A 196 -4.52 -9.92 14.10
CA LYS A 196 -5.44 -9.68 15.21
C LYS A 196 -5.21 -8.31 15.86
N ALA A 197 -3.98 -8.03 16.30
CA ALA A 197 -3.68 -6.77 16.98
C ALA A 197 -3.96 -5.55 16.08
N PHE A 198 -3.70 -5.68 14.78
CA PHE A 198 -4.07 -4.66 13.80
C PHE A 198 -5.58 -4.44 13.75
N TYR A 199 -6.38 -5.50 13.61
CA TYR A 199 -7.82 -5.40 13.50
C TYR A 199 -8.50 -4.94 14.79
N GLU A 200 -8.02 -5.36 15.96
CA GLU A 200 -8.48 -4.82 17.25
C GLU A 200 -8.25 -3.31 17.32
N HIS A 201 -7.06 -2.83 16.93
CA HIS A 201 -6.76 -1.41 16.92
C HIS A 201 -7.60 -0.65 15.86
N ALA A 202 -7.79 -1.24 14.68
CA ALA A 202 -8.62 -0.67 13.62
C ALA A 202 -10.08 -0.52 14.07
N ALA A 203 -10.64 -1.54 14.74
CA ALA A 203 -11.97 -1.50 15.31
C ALA A 203 -12.11 -0.45 16.42
N LEU A 204 -11.10 -0.29 17.29
CA LEU A 204 -11.09 0.76 18.32
C LEU A 204 -11.04 2.17 17.73
N SER A 205 -10.36 2.34 16.60
CA SER A 205 -10.16 3.63 15.93
C SER A 205 -11.30 3.99 14.97
N ALA A 206 -12.13 3.02 14.59
CA ALA A 206 -13.23 3.21 13.67
C ALA A 206 -14.33 4.09 14.30
N GLN A 207 -14.74 5.10 13.53
CA GLN A 207 -15.86 6.00 13.85
C GLN A 207 -17.18 5.44 13.33
N ASN A 208 -17.15 4.68 12.23
CA ASN A 208 -18.34 4.05 11.68
C ASN A 208 -18.66 2.76 12.43
N PRO A 209 -19.88 2.57 12.96
CA PRO A 209 -20.28 1.34 13.66
C PRO A 209 -20.18 0.08 12.79
N GLY A 210 -20.60 0.15 11.53
CA GLY A 210 -20.52 -0.96 10.58
C GLY A 210 -19.08 -1.37 10.27
N VAL A 211 -18.18 -0.41 10.02
CA VAL A 211 -16.75 -0.69 9.79
C VAL A 211 -16.08 -1.21 11.06
N LYS A 212 -16.45 -0.67 12.23
CA LYS A 212 -15.99 -1.18 13.53
C LYS A 212 -16.39 -2.64 13.73
N GLU A 213 -17.62 -3.01 13.38
CA GLU A 213 -18.08 -4.40 13.48
C GLU A 213 -17.31 -5.31 12.52
N ILE A 214 -17.08 -4.88 11.26
CA ILE A 214 -16.28 -5.63 10.30
C ILE A 214 -14.87 -5.90 10.84
N PHE A 215 -14.16 -4.87 11.32
CA PHE A 215 -12.83 -5.07 11.90
C PHE A 215 -12.86 -5.92 13.17
N SER A 216 -13.91 -5.82 13.99
CA SER A 216 -14.08 -6.67 15.17
C SER A 216 -14.28 -8.14 14.79
N ILE A 217 -14.96 -8.42 13.68
CA ILE A 217 -15.14 -9.78 13.17
C ILE A 217 -13.82 -10.32 12.64
N LEU A 218 -13.09 -9.55 11.83
CA LEU A 218 -11.76 -9.95 11.34
C LEU A 218 -10.82 -10.28 12.51
N ALA A 219 -10.75 -9.44 13.55
CA ALA A 219 -9.96 -9.73 14.74
C ALA A 219 -10.32 -11.06 15.44
N ARG A 220 -11.62 -11.45 15.43
CA ARG A 220 -12.07 -12.73 15.99
C ARG A 220 -11.70 -13.91 15.10
N GLU A 221 -11.71 -13.75 13.78
CA GLU A 221 -11.26 -14.78 12.83
C GLU A 221 -9.74 -15.02 13.00
N GLU A 222 -8.94 -13.96 13.11
CA GLU A 222 -7.49 -14.08 13.38
C GLU A 222 -7.19 -14.85 14.67
N GLU A 223 -7.96 -14.63 15.74
CA GLU A 223 -7.82 -15.40 16.97
C GLU A 223 -8.13 -16.88 16.74
N ARG A 224 -9.16 -17.21 15.94
CA ARG A 224 -9.49 -18.60 15.61
C ARG A 224 -8.39 -19.25 14.76
N HIS A 225 -7.83 -18.53 13.80
CA HIS A 225 -6.71 -19.00 12.99
C HIS A 225 -5.50 -19.30 13.88
N LYS A 226 -5.17 -18.39 14.79
CA LYS A 226 -4.09 -18.56 15.77
C LYS A 226 -4.31 -19.77 16.69
N GLU A 227 -5.50 -19.94 17.24
CA GLU A 227 -5.84 -21.11 18.06
C GLU A 227 -5.71 -22.41 17.27
N TYR A 228 -6.14 -22.41 16.00
CA TYR A 228 -6.04 -23.56 15.12
C TYR A 228 -4.58 -23.91 14.79
N LEU A 229 -3.76 -22.90 14.46
CA LEU A 229 -2.32 -23.03 14.24
C LEU A 229 -1.59 -23.49 15.51
N ALA A 230 -1.95 -22.99 16.69
CA ALA A 230 -1.36 -23.40 17.96
C ALA A 230 -1.63 -24.88 18.27
N LYS A 231 -2.85 -25.37 17.99
CA LYS A 231 -3.19 -26.80 18.10
C LYS A 231 -2.40 -27.64 17.11
N ALA A 232 -2.33 -27.21 15.85
CA ALA A 232 -1.55 -27.89 14.81
C ALA A 232 -0.05 -27.95 15.18
N PHE A 233 0.52 -26.87 15.70
CA PHE A 233 1.89 -26.81 16.18
C PHE A 233 2.14 -27.77 17.35
N ALA A 234 1.27 -27.76 18.36
CA ALA A 234 1.39 -28.66 19.51
C ALA A 234 1.30 -30.14 19.11
N GLU A 235 0.43 -30.48 18.16
CA GLU A 235 0.33 -31.84 17.63
C GLU A 235 1.60 -32.21 16.85
N PHE A 236 2.03 -31.34 15.93
CA PHE A 236 3.20 -31.57 15.09
C PHE A 236 4.47 -31.78 15.92
N VAL A 237 4.71 -30.96 16.94
CA VAL A 237 5.87 -31.10 17.85
C VAL A 237 5.83 -32.45 18.60
N ARG A 238 4.64 -32.96 18.91
CA ARG A 238 4.48 -34.22 19.66
C ARG A 238 4.58 -35.46 18.78
N THR A 239 4.05 -35.43 17.56
CA THR A 239 3.82 -36.62 16.73
C THR A 239 4.54 -36.59 15.38
N GLY A 240 5.07 -35.44 14.97
CA GLY A 240 5.57 -35.19 13.61
C GLY A 240 4.46 -35.09 12.56
N LYS A 241 3.19 -35.03 12.97
CA LYS A 241 2.00 -35.06 12.10
C LYS A 241 0.95 -34.06 12.56
N VAL A 242 0.08 -33.65 11.65
CA VAL A 242 -1.07 -32.78 11.94
C VAL A 242 -2.35 -33.46 11.45
N THR A 243 -3.27 -33.71 12.38
CA THR A 243 -4.59 -34.25 12.09
C THR A 243 -5.60 -33.11 12.15
N LEU A 244 -5.88 -32.51 10.98
CA LEU A 244 -6.84 -31.42 10.84
C LEU A 244 -8.28 -31.93 11.08
N THR A 245 -8.68 -32.02 12.34
CA THR A 245 -10.08 -32.27 12.74
C THR A 245 -10.75 -30.93 13.05
N SER A 246 -11.92 -30.69 12.46
CA SER A 246 -12.78 -29.52 12.73
C SER A 246 -12.14 -28.17 12.33
N GLN A 247 -12.00 -27.95 11.02
CA GLN A 247 -11.61 -26.63 10.49
C GLN A 247 -12.59 -25.53 10.96
N PRO A 248 -12.10 -24.35 11.39
CA PRO A 248 -12.90 -23.16 11.57
C PRO A 248 -13.80 -22.91 10.36
N VAL A 249 -15.06 -22.56 10.62
CA VAL A 249 -15.96 -22.07 9.58
C VAL A 249 -15.62 -20.61 9.37
N ASP A 250 -15.17 -20.28 8.16
CA ASP A 250 -15.03 -18.90 7.71
C ASP A 250 -16.41 -18.25 7.64
N VAL A 251 -16.60 -17.21 8.45
CA VAL A 251 -17.87 -16.48 8.52
C VAL A 251 -17.82 -15.13 7.79
N THR A 252 -16.68 -14.76 7.21
CA THR A 252 -16.45 -13.42 6.65
C THR A 252 -17.31 -13.12 5.43
N ALA A 253 -17.61 -14.13 4.61
CA ALA A 253 -18.49 -14.00 3.45
C ALA A 253 -19.92 -13.56 3.79
N ALA A 254 -20.38 -13.78 5.03
CA ALA A 254 -21.72 -13.41 5.48
C ALA A 254 -21.79 -12.05 6.19
N VAL A 255 -20.65 -11.37 6.37
CA VAL A 255 -20.54 -10.17 7.22
C VAL A 255 -21.13 -8.92 6.56
N LEU A 256 -21.03 -8.79 5.24
CA LEU A 256 -21.59 -7.65 4.48
C LEU A 256 -23.12 -7.77 4.32
N THR A 257 -23.83 -7.70 5.44
CA THR A 257 -25.30 -7.69 5.48
C THR A 257 -25.86 -6.38 4.93
N PRO A 258 -27.11 -6.36 4.41
CA PRO A 258 -27.77 -5.12 4.00
C PRO A 258 -27.81 -4.05 5.11
N GLU A 259 -27.94 -4.47 6.36
CA GLU A 259 -27.95 -3.61 7.54
C GLU A 259 -26.58 -2.95 7.76
N ILE A 260 -25.50 -3.73 7.72
CA ILE A 260 -24.12 -3.21 7.84
C ILE A 260 -23.78 -2.27 6.69
N LYS A 261 -24.20 -2.60 5.46
CA LYS A 261 -24.05 -1.72 4.30
C LYS A 261 -24.72 -0.36 4.52
N LYS A 262 -25.95 -0.35 5.03
CA LYS A 262 -26.69 0.88 5.35
C LYS A 262 -26.02 1.71 6.44
N GLU A 263 -25.38 1.09 7.42
CA GLU A 263 -24.61 1.81 8.44
C GLU A 263 -23.33 2.43 7.88
N ILE A 264 -22.67 1.75 6.94
CA ILE A 264 -21.48 2.24 6.23
C ILE A 264 -21.83 3.45 5.33
N GLU A 265 -23.03 3.50 4.77
CA GLU A 265 -23.55 4.63 3.97
C GLU A 265 -23.60 5.96 4.74
N ALA A 266 -23.50 5.98 6.08
CA ALA A 266 -23.73 7.18 6.89
C ALA A 266 -22.48 7.95 7.40
N ALA A 267 -21.25 7.40 7.41
CA ALA A 267 -20.09 8.03 8.13
C ALA A 267 -18.85 8.48 7.31
N GLY A 268 -17.95 9.25 7.93
CA GLY A 268 -16.68 9.72 7.33
C GLY A 268 -15.58 8.65 7.18
N PHE A 269 -14.51 8.99 6.44
CA PHE A 269 -13.55 8.05 5.81
C PHE A 269 -12.56 7.29 6.73
N GLU A 270 -12.56 5.95 6.65
CA GLU A 270 -11.60 5.01 7.30
C GLU A 270 -10.67 4.29 6.31
N ALA A 271 -10.60 4.78 5.06
CA ALA A 271 -9.93 4.12 3.93
C ALA A 271 -8.48 3.68 4.20
N ALA A 272 -7.74 4.39 5.06
CA ALA A 272 -6.36 4.02 5.39
C ALA A 272 -6.25 2.68 6.15
N ALA A 273 -7.17 2.39 7.07
CA ALA A 273 -7.19 1.12 7.79
C ALA A 273 -7.61 -0.02 6.86
N ILE A 274 -8.56 0.23 5.95
CA ILE A 274 -9.02 -0.76 4.98
C ILE A 274 -7.88 -1.13 4.02
N TYR A 275 -7.18 -0.15 3.44
CA TYR A 275 -6.03 -0.44 2.57
C TYR A 275 -4.89 -1.16 3.30
N ALA A 276 -4.63 -0.80 4.56
CA ALA A 276 -3.62 -1.49 5.35
C ALA A 276 -4.03 -2.95 5.64
N GLY A 277 -5.31 -3.20 5.93
CA GLY A 277 -5.86 -4.56 6.07
C GLY A 277 -5.70 -5.36 4.78
N MET A 278 -6.13 -4.83 3.63
CA MET A 278 -5.98 -5.50 2.32
C MET A 278 -4.51 -5.88 2.04
N ALA A 279 -3.55 -5.00 2.37
CA ALA A 279 -2.14 -5.29 2.18
C ALA A 279 -1.57 -6.31 3.17
N LEU A 280 -2.15 -6.44 4.37
CA LEU A 280 -1.83 -7.53 5.31
C LEU A 280 -2.35 -8.86 4.76
N GLU A 281 -3.61 -8.88 4.32
CA GLU A 281 -4.24 -10.10 3.78
C GLU A 281 -3.57 -10.60 2.50
N GLU A 282 -3.26 -9.71 1.56
CA GLU A 282 -2.54 -10.07 0.33
C GLU A 282 -1.20 -10.77 0.63
N LYS A 283 -0.48 -10.28 1.66
CA LYS A 283 0.78 -10.91 2.10
C LYS A 283 0.55 -12.24 2.80
N ALA A 284 -0.50 -12.36 3.60
CA ALA A 284 -0.83 -13.60 4.30
C ALA A 284 -1.26 -14.69 3.32
N VAL A 285 -2.12 -14.35 2.34
CA VAL A 285 -2.48 -15.23 1.20
C VAL A 285 -1.23 -15.70 0.47
N ALA A 286 -0.34 -14.79 0.09
CA ALA A 286 0.88 -15.15 -0.63
C ALA A 286 1.81 -16.03 0.20
N PHE A 287 1.98 -15.72 1.49
CA PHE A 287 2.78 -16.51 2.42
C PHE A 287 2.24 -17.95 2.52
N TYR A 288 0.95 -18.11 2.82
CA TYR A 288 0.35 -19.44 2.98
C TYR A 288 0.31 -20.23 1.68
N ALA A 289 -0.02 -19.60 0.55
CA ALA A 289 0.00 -20.24 -0.75
C ALA A 289 1.40 -20.74 -1.14
N GLU A 290 2.45 -20.02 -0.76
CA GLU A 290 3.82 -20.46 -1.01
C GLU A 290 4.23 -21.60 -0.07
N LYS A 291 3.93 -21.49 1.23
CA LYS A 291 4.24 -22.56 2.20
C LYS A 291 3.50 -23.85 1.90
N ALA A 292 2.28 -23.78 1.38
CA ALA A 292 1.52 -24.94 0.93
C ALA A 292 2.27 -25.78 -0.13
N LYS A 293 3.04 -25.14 -1.03
CA LYS A 293 3.76 -25.85 -2.11
C LYS A 293 4.95 -26.65 -1.59
N THR A 294 5.62 -26.15 -0.56
CA THR A 294 6.89 -26.70 -0.05
C THR A 294 6.70 -27.57 1.19
N ALA A 295 5.54 -27.49 1.85
CA ALA A 295 5.27 -28.22 3.08
C ALA A 295 4.96 -29.71 2.86
N PRO A 296 5.18 -30.57 3.87
CA PRO A 296 4.65 -31.92 3.87
C PRO A 296 3.14 -31.93 3.68
N HIS A 297 2.59 -32.98 3.05
CA HIS A 297 1.19 -33.05 2.63
C HIS A 297 0.16 -32.68 3.72
N GLU A 298 0.40 -33.04 4.99
CA GLU A 298 -0.50 -32.71 6.10
C GLU A 298 -0.51 -31.21 6.42
N LEU A 299 0.65 -30.55 6.38
CA LEU A 299 0.79 -29.10 6.59
C LEU A 299 0.41 -28.30 5.34
N ALA A 300 0.61 -28.86 4.15
CA ALA A 300 0.19 -28.24 2.90
C ALA A 300 -1.31 -27.93 2.92
N LYS A 301 -2.13 -28.90 3.35
CA LYS A 301 -3.60 -28.71 3.48
C LYS A 301 -3.98 -27.64 4.50
N LEU A 302 -3.24 -27.54 5.61
CA LEU A 302 -3.45 -26.49 6.61
C LEU A 302 -3.22 -25.11 5.99
N TYR A 303 -2.08 -24.94 5.30
CA TYR A 303 -1.75 -23.68 4.65
C TYR A 303 -2.67 -23.35 3.47
N GLU A 304 -3.15 -24.34 2.71
CA GLU A 304 -4.17 -24.12 1.69
C GLU A 304 -5.50 -23.62 2.28
N SER A 305 -5.91 -24.13 3.44
CA SER A 305 -7.11 -23.65 4.14
C SER A 305 -6.91 -22.22 4.65
N LEU A 306 -5.78 -21.92 5.29
CA LEU A 306 -5.45 -20.57 5.75
C LEU A 306 -5.42 -19.57 4.59
N ALA A 307 -4.74 -19.90 3.48
CA ALA A 307 -4.70 -19.05 2.30
C ALA A 307 -6.11 -18.73 1.76
N LYS A 308 -7.05 -19.66 1.87
CA LYS A 308 -8.44 -19.44 1.45
C LYS A 308 -9.20 -18.52 2.42
N TRP A 309 -8.97 -18.65 3.72
CA TRP A 309 -9.57 -17.75 4.72
C TRP A 309 -9.00 -16.33 4.60
N GLU A 310 -7.69 -16.17 4.43
CA GLU A 310 -7.12 -14.83 4.20
C GLU A 310 -7.58 -14.23 2.86
N GLN A 311 -7.88 -15.06 1.86
CA GLN A 311 -8.47 -14.58 0.62
C GLN A 311 -9.89 -14.04 0.83
N SER A 312 -10.71 -14.69 1.67
CA SER A 312 -12.06 -14.19 1.97
C SER A 312 -12.03 -12.90 2.81
N HIS A 313 -11.05 -12.77 3.70
CA HIS A 313 -10.76 -11.51 4.40
C HIS A 313 -10.42 -10.39 3.41
N LEU A 314 -9.51 -10.66 2.46
CA LEU A 314 -9.14 -9.72 1.40
C LEU A 314 -10.34 -9.31 0.54
N ASP A 315 -11.17 -10.28 0.15
CA ASP A 315 -12.36 -10.05 -0.66
C ASP A 315 -13.39 -9.19 0.08
N LEU A 316 -13.61 -9.45 1.38
CA LEU A 316 -14.47 -8.65 2.25
C LEU A 316 -13.98 -7.19 2.32
N LEU A 317 -12.69 -6.97 2.52
CA LEU A 317 -12.10 -5.62 2.60
C LEU A 317 -12.15 -4.89 1.24
N ALA A 318 -11.92 -5.61 0.14
CA ALA A 318 -12.03 -5.06 -1.20
C ALA A 318 -13.47 -4.64 -1.53
N ALA A 319 -14.45 -5.45 -1.13
CA ALA A 319 -15.87 -5.11 -1.27
C ALA A 319 -16.23 -3.88 -0.42
N LEU A 320 -15.74 -3.80 0.84
CA LEU A 320 -15.93 -2.64 1.69
C LEU A 320 -15.33 -1.36 1.10
N ASP A 321 -14.12 -1.42 0.54
CA ASP A 321 -13.48 -0.29 -0.15
C ASP A 321 -14.29 0.16 -1.38
N GLU A 322 -14.83 -0.77 -2.16
CA GLU A 322 -15.69 -0.44 -3.30
C GLU A 322 -16.95 0.30 -2.88
N GLU A 323 -17.66 -0.18 -1.85
CA GLU A 323 -18.87 0.46 -1.30
C GLU A 323 -18.57 1.88 -0.81
N LEU A 324 -17.48 2.06 -0.04
CA LEU A 324 -17.04 3.37 0.43
C LEU A 324 -16.63 4.30 -0.72
N ARG A 325 -15.99 3.74 -1.77
CA ARG A 325 -15.64 4.49 -2.97
C ARG A 325 -16.89 5.00 -3.64
N GLN A 326 -17.87 4.15 -3.98
CA GLN A 326 -19.10 4.55 -4.68
C GLN A 326 -19.79 5.76 -4.04
N ARG A 327 -19.79 5.85 -2.70
CA ARG A 327 -20.31 7.00 -1.96
C ARG A 327 -19.58 8.31 -2.21
N VAL A 328 -18.24 8.32 -2.28
CA VAL A 328 -17.46 9.55 -2.58
C VAL A 328 -17.89 10.17 -3.90
N TRP A 329 -18.24 9.31 -4.86
CA TRP A 329 -18.74 9.70 -6.16
C TRP A 329 -20.19 10.23 -6.10
N HIS A 330 -21.06 9.67 -5.24
CA HIS A 330 -22.46 10.12 -5.07
C HIS A 330 -22.62 11.41 -4.23
N GLU A 331 -21.97 11.52 -3.07
CA GLU A 331 -22.17 12.66 -2.14
C GLU A 331 -21.53 13.98 -2.60
N ARG A 332 -20.50 13.92 -3.46
CA ARG A 332 -19.79 15.11 -3.93
C ARG A 332 -20.29 15.62 -5.29
N GLY A 333 -21.42 15.12 -5.79
CA GLY A 333 -22.03 15.60 -7.04
C GLY A 333 -21.19 15.33 -8.29
N PHE A 334 -20.50 14.18 -8.37
CA PHE A 334 -19.68 13.80 -9.54
C PHE A 334 -20.48 13.10 -10.66
N TRP A 335 -21.82 13.12 -10.62
CA TRP A 335 -22.68 12.72 -11.73
C TRP A 335 -23.20 13.98 -12.46
N PRO A 336 -22.88 14.21 -13.74
CA PRO A 336 -23.72 15.03 -14.60
C PRO A 336 -24.91 14.18 -15.05
N PHE A 337 -26.11 14.74 -15.12
CA PHE A 337 -27.29 14.06 -15.71
C PHE A 337 -26.98 13.33 -17.01
#